data_AF-A0A7Y4R8B4-F1
#
_entry.id   AF-A0A7Y4R8B4-F1
#
_cell.length_a   1.000
_cell.length_b   1.000
_cell.length_c   1.000
_cell.angle_alpha   90.00
_cell.angle_beta   90.00
_cell.angle_gamma   90.00
#
_symmetry.space_group_name_H-M   'P 1'
#
loop_
_entity.id
_entity.type
_entity.pdbx_description
1 polymer ?
#
loop_
_entity_poly.entity_id
_entity_poly.type
_entity_poly.pdbx_seq_one_letter_code
_entity_poly.pdbx_strand_id
1 'polypeptide(L)'
;MDRRRHFDRLMAKAAQDEYVLERLAGDAQAPIEVFGFHAQQAAEKMFKAALVAANTNYPRTHRIAELIDRLRHAGVEVPHSFDPLCDLTPFAVEFRYDVSPGDDEEPIDHLRLLDLLRELRAWARSLAG
;
A
#
# COMPACT_ATOMS: atom_id res chain seq x y z
N MET A 1 -0.35 5.02 -23.97
CA MET A 1 -1.32 4.19 -23.22
C MET A 1 -2.31 5.16 -22.61
N ASP A 2 -3.61 4.94 -22.79
CA ASP A 2 -4.67 5.77 -22.20
C ASP A 2 -4.51 5.78 -20.66
N ARG A 3 -4.47 6.98 -20.05
CA ARG A 3 -4.29 7.16 -18.60
C ARG A 3 -5.37 6.43 -17.82
N ARG A 4 -6.61 6.45 -18.32
CA ARG A 4 -7.72 5.76 -17.65
C ARG A 4 -7.50 4.26 -17.63
N ARG A 5 -7.14 3.67 -18.77
CA ARG A 5 -6.78 2.25 -18.86
C ARG A 5 -5.60 1.88 -17.98
N HIS A 6 -4.61 2.75 -17.83
CA HIS A 6 -3.46 2.49 -16.96
C HIS A 6 -3.85 2.50 -15.48
N PHE A 7 -4.61 3.51 -15.07
CA PHE A 7 -5.20 3.60 -13.73
C PHE A 7 -6.01 2.34 -13.40
N ASP A 8 -6.96 1.99 -14.26
CA ASP A 8 -7.86 0.84 -14.05
C ASP A 8 -7.09 -0.47 -13.95
N ARG A 9 -6.03 -0.65 -14.75
CA ARG A 9 -5.16 -1.83 -14.69
C ARG A 9 -4.42 -1.92 -13.36
N LEU A 10 -3.89 -0.81 -12.85
CA LEU A 10 -3.19 -0.78 -11.56
C LEU A 10 -4.16 -1.11 -10.42
N MET A 11 -5.35 -0.51 -10.42
CA MET A 11 -6.39 -0.77 -9.42
C MET A 11 -6.87 -2.22 -9.45
N ALA A 12 -7.05 -2.80 -10.65
CA ALA A 12 -7.40 -4.21 -10.78
C ALA A 12 -6.29 -5.14 -10.26
N LYS A 13 -5.02 -4.75 -10.40
CA LYS A 13 -3.89 -5.51 -9.85
C LYS A 13 -3.78 -5.37 -8.34
N ALA A 14 -4.00 -4.18 -7.78
CA ALA A 14 -4.10 -3.98 -6.33
C ALA A 14 -5.22 -4.83 -5.71
N ALA A 15 -6.38 -4.92 -6.36
CA ALA A 15 -7.49 -5.75 -5.90
C ALA A 15 -7.15 -7.25 -5.86
N GLN A 16 -6.25 -7.72 -6.71
CA GLN A 16 -5.75 -9.10 -6.67
C GLN A 16 -4.88 -9.36 -5.44
N ASP A 17 -4.08 -8.38 -5.01
CA ASP A 17 -3.32 -8.49 -3.76
C ASP A 17 -4.23 -8.41 -2.55
N GLU A 18 -5.19 -7.47 -2.52
CA GLU A 18 -6.18 -7.38 -1.45
C GLU A 18 -6.98 -8.67 -1.28
N TYR A 19 -7.35 -9.34 -2.39
CA TYR A 19 -8.00 -10.65 -2.33
C TYR A 19 -7.14 -11.69 -1.57
N VAL A 20 -5.82 -11.70 -1.76
CA VAL A 20 -4.93 -12.60 -1.02
C VAL A 20 -4.90 -12.21 0.46
N LEU A 21 -4.74 -10.92 0.76
CA LEU A 21 -4.70 -10.44 2.14
C LEU A 21 -5.98 -10.76 2.92
N GLU A 22 -7.14 -10.60 2.29
CA GLU A 22 -8.44 -10.92 2.91
C GLU A 22 -8.58 -12.41 3.25
N ARG A 23 -7.92 -13.30 2.49
CA ARG A 23 -7.89 -14.75 2.80
C ARG A 23 -6.91 -15.10 3.90
N LEU A 24 -5.83 -14.35 4.03
CA LEU A 24 -4.77 -14.59 5.01
C LEU A 24 -5.04 -13.90 6.36
N ALA A 25 -5.79 -12.80 6.40
CA ALA A 25 -5.94 -11.99 7.61
C ALA A 25 -6.59 -12.73 8.80
N GLY A 26 -7.41 -13.75 8.54
CA GLY A 26 -8.00 -14.60 9.57
C GLY A 26 -7.21 -15.88 9.88
N ASP A 27 -6.12 -16.13 9.17
CA ASP A 27 -5.30 -17.33 9.32
C ASP A 27 -4.06 -17.02 10.16
N ALA A 28 -4.08 -17.45 11.42
CA ALA A 28 -2.96 -17.29 12.35
C ALA A 28 -1.69 -18.07 11.94
N GLN A 29 -1.77 -18.93 10.92
CA GLN A 29 -0.63 -19.65 10.36
C GLN A 29 -0.19 -19.09 9.00
N ALA A 30 -0.83 -18.00 8.52
CA ALA A 30 -0.43 -17.35 7.29
C ALA A 30 1.03 -16.91 7.36
N PRO A 31 1.86 -17.23 6.36
CA PRO A 31 3.24 -16.77 6.32
C PRO A 31 3.29 -15.25 6.27
N ILE A 32 3.93 -14.65 7.26
CA ILE A 32 3.91 -13.20 7.42
C ILE A 32 4.55 -12.46 6.25
N GLU A 33 5.63 -13.01 5.68
CA GLU A 33 6.31 -12.49 4.50
C GLU A 33 5.35 -12.40 3.30
N VAL A 34 4.47 -13.39 3.14
CA VAL A 34 3.49 -13.43 2.05
C VAL A 34 2.43 -12.34 2.27
N PHE A 35 1.96 -12.17 3.50
CA PHE A 35 1.04 -11.09 3.85
C PHE A 35 1.69 -9.71 3.60
N GLY A 36 2.89 -9.49 4.12
CA GLY A 36 3.65 -8.26 3.94
C GLY A 36 3.90 -7.92 2.47
N PHE A 37 4.30 -8.92 1.68
CA PHE A 37 4.52 -8.75 0.25
C PHE A 37 3.27 -8.27 -0.50
N HIS A 38 2.12 -8.92 -0.26
CA HIS A 38 0.88 -8.50 -0.91
C HIS A 38 0.38 -7.14 -0.41
N ALA A 39 0.58 -6.81 0.87
CA ALA A 39 0.22 -5.50 1.41
C ALA A 39 1.04 -4.38 0.76
N GLN A 40 2.36 -4.56 0.66
CA GLN A 40 3.24 -3.62 -0.04
C GLN A 40 2.81 -3.46 -1.50
N GLN A 41 2.56 -4.57 -2.20
CA GLN A 41 2.18 -4.56 -3.61
C GLN A 41 0.84 -3.87 -3.85
N ALA A 42 -0.15 -4.10 -2.97
CA ALA A 42 -1.43 -3.42 -3.01
C ALA A 42 -1.25 -1.90 -2.88
N ALA A 43 -0.54 -1.45 -1.83
CA ALA A 43 -0.29 -0.04 -1.56
C ALA A 43 0.48 0.63 -2.72
N GLU A 44 1.58 0.02 -3.17
CA GLU A 44 2.41 0.52 -4.26
C GLU A 44 1.59 0.75 -5.54
N LYS A 45 0.74 -0.22 -5.90
CA LYS A 45 -0.11 -0.12 -7.10
C LYS A 45 -1.16 0.98 -6.96
N MET A 46 -1.74 1.17 -5.78
CA MET A 46 -2.70 2.26 -5.52
C MET A 46 -2.03 3.64 -5.57
N PHE A 47 -0.84 3.81 -4.99
CA PHE A 47 -0.09 5.07 -5.11
C PHE A 47 0.35 5.36 -6.55
N LYS A 48 0.76 4.32 -7.30
CA LYS A 48 1.04 4.46 -8.74
C LYS A 48 -0.20 4.85 -9.52
N ALA A 49 -1.37 4.32 -9.17
CA ALA A 49 -2.63 4.73 -9.76
C ALA A 49 -2.94 6.21 -9.45
N ALA A 50 -2.74 6.66 -8.21
CA ALA A 50 -2.86 8.07 -7.83
C ALA A 50 -1.92 8.99 -8.64
N LEU A 51 -0.66 8.57 -8.87
CA LEU A 51 0.28 9.31 -9.72
C LEU A 51 -0.22 9.40 -11.17
N VAL A 52 -0.77 8.32 -11.72
CA VAL A 52 -1.38 8.31 -13.06
C VAL A 52 -2.57 9.27 -13.15
N ALA A 53 -3.42 9.29 -12.12
CA ALA A 53 -4.56 10.22 -12.04
C ALA A 53 -4.09 11.68 -11.98
N ALA A 54 -3.02 11.96 -11.24
CA ALA A 54 -2.36 13.26 -11.16
C ALA A 54 -1.47 13.58 -12.38
N ASN A 55 -1.58 12.83 -13.49
CA ASN A 55 -0.80 13.00 -14.71
C ASN A 55 0.73 13.06 -14.46
N THR A 56 1.20 12.32 -13.46
CA THR A 56 2.59 12.28 -13.02
C THR A 56 3.19 10.90 -13.27
N ASN A 57 4.38 10.87 -13.89
CA ASN A 57 5.10 9.62 -14.11
C ASN A 57 5.76 9.12 -12.82
N TYR A 58 5.81 7.80 -12.66
CA TYR A 58 6.52 7.15 -11.56
C TYR A 58 7.69 6.30 -12.09
N PRO A 59 8.81 6.25 -11.36
CA PRO A 59 9.95 5.42 -11.74
C PRO A 59 9.67 3.93 -11.46
N ARG A 60 10.52 3.04 -12.00
CA ARG A 60 10.56 1.64 -11.57
C ARG A 60 11.20 1.54 -10.18
N THR A 61 10.47 1.96 -9.17
CA THR A 61 10.79 1.86 -7.75
C THR A 61 9.69 1.05 -7.04
N HIS A 62 10.09 0.35 -5.98
CA HIS A 62 9.22 -0.38 -5.07
C HIS A 62 9.13 0.31 -3.69
N ARG A 63 9.61 1.56 -3.59
CA ARG A 63 9.61 2.34 -2.35
C ARG A 63 8.37 3.23 -2.29
N ILE A 64 7.47 2.95 -1.34
CA ILE A 64 6.23 3.71 -1.14
C ILE A 64 6.52 5.18 -0.78
N ALA A 65 7.52 5.44 0.08
CA ALA A 65 7.92 6.79 0.45
C ALA A 65 8.24 7.67 -0.77
N GLU A 66 8.95 7.14 -1.76
CA GLU A 66 9.25 7.89 -2.99
C GLU A 66 8.01 8.20 -3.84
N LEU A 67 6.99 7.33 -3.81
CA LEU A 67 5.74 7.56 -4.52
C LEU A 67 4.93 8.66 -3.84
N ILE A 68 4.86 8.64 -2.50
CA ILE A 68 4.22 9.68 -1.69
C ILE A 68 4.91 11.03 -1.91
N ASP A 69 6.24 11.07 -1.85
CA ASP A 69 6.98 12.30 -2.10
C ASP A 69 6.66 12.85 -3.49
N ARG A 70 6.62 12.02 -4.52
CA ARG A 70 6.26 12.46 -5.88
C ARG A 70 4.85 13.00 -5.98
N LEU A 71 3.88 12.39 -5.30
CA LEU A 71 2.51 12.91 -5.21
C LEU A 71 2.48 14.30 -4.57
N ARG A 72 3.17 14.46 -3.44
CA ARG A 72 3.29 15.75 -2.73
C ARG A 72 3.95 16.80 -3.62
N HIS A 73 5.03 16.45 -4.33
CA HIS A 73 5.68 17.36 -5.30
C HIS A 73 4.78 17.73 -6.50
N ALA A 74 3.85 16.85 -6.88
CA ALA A 74 2.85 17.11 -7.91
C ALA A 74 1.65 17.95 -7.40
N GLY A 75 1.68 18.39 -6.13
CA GLY A 75 0.61 19.16 -5.51
C GLY A 75 -0.58 18.33 -5.05
N VAL A 76 -0.44 16.99 -4.97
CA VAL A 76 -1.47 16.11 -4.41
C VAL A 76 -1.29 16.03 -2.90
N GLU A 77 -2.35 16.38 -2.15
CA GLU A 77 -2.38 16.17 -0.71
C GLU A 77 -2.55 14.67 -0.40
N VAL A 78 -1.50 14.08 0.18
CA VAL A 78 -1.50 12.69 0.64
C VAL A 78 -1.76 12.68 2.16
N PRO A 79 -2.85 12.06 2.63
CA PRO A 79 -3.14 11.92 4.05
C PRO A 79 -1.98 11.32 4.85
N HIS A 80 -1.64 11.93 5.97
CA HIS A 80 -0.62 11.42 6.91
C HIS A 80 -0.97 10.05 7.50
N SER A 81 -2.25 9.66 7.48
CA SER A 81 -2.67 8.32 7.89
C SER A 81 -2.00 7.21 7.06
N PHE A 82 -1.49 7.52 5.87
CA PHE A 82 -0.78 6.56 5.02
C PHE A 82 0.72 6.47 5.27
N ASP A 83 1.29 7.31 6.15
CA ASP A 83 2.73 7.29 6.45
C ASP A 83 3.22 5.90 6.96
N PRO A 84 2.45 5.11 7.75
CA PRO A 84 2.84 3.74 8.12
C PRO A 84 3.03 2.78 6.94
N LEU A 85 2.45 3.06 5.77
CA LEU A 85 2.64 2.23 4.56
C LEU A 85 4.05 2.38 3.98
N CYS A 86 4.78 3.44 4.31
CA CYS A 86 6.19 3.60 3.91
C CYS A 86 7.08 2.49 4.46
N ASP A 87 6.69 1.93 5.60
CA ASP A 87 7.43 0.87 6.30
C ASP A 87 7.11 -0.51 5.75
N LEU A 88 6.16 -0.65 4.82
CA LEU A 88 5.90 -1.91 4.13
C LEU A 88 7.06 -2.22 3.19
N THR A 89 8.04 -2.94 3.72
CA THR A 89 9.08 -3.62 2.94
C THR A 89 9.01 -5.11 3.21
N PRO A 90 9.50 -5.98 2.30
CA PRO A 90 9.43 -7.42 2.50
C PRO A 90 10.13 -7.89 3.77
N PHE A 91 11.06 -7.08 4.31
CA PHE A 91 11.84 -7.38 5.50
C PHE A 91 11.30 -6.65 6.76
N ALA A 92 10.76 -5.44 6.63
CA ALA A 92 10.29 -4.66 7.79
C ALA A 92 8.99 -5.20 8.42
N VAL A 93 8.20 -5.97 7.65
CA VAL A 93 7.01 -6.65 8.17
C VAL A 93 7.41 -7.75 9.15
N GLU A 94 8.57 -8.39 8.99
CA GLU A 94 9.07 -9.36 9.97
C GLU A 94 9.42 -8.66 11.30
N PHE A 95 10.13 -7.54 11.24
CA PHE A 95 10.55 -6.77 12.43
C PHE A 95 9.38 -6.20 13.25
N ARG A 96 8.22 -5.89 12.65
CA ARG A 96 7.05 -5.39 13.38
C ARG A 96 6.17 -6.47 14.00
N TYR A 97 6.36 -7.74 13.66
CA TYR A 97 5.54 -8.83 14.21
C TYR A 97 6.39 -9.84 15.00
N ASP A 98 7.71 -9.83 14.81
CA ASP A 98 8.69 -10.49 15.66
C ASP A 98 9.22 -9.53 16.75
N VAL A 99 8.32 -8.73 17.32
CA VAL A 99 8.68 -7.78 18.40
C VAL A 99 9.02 -8.60 19.63
N SER A 100 10.31 -8.66 19.98
CA SER A 100 10.75 -9.17 21.28
C SER A 100 10.05 -8.36 22.38
N PRO A 101 9.66 -8.99 23.50
CA PRO A 101 9.05 -8.28 24.61
C PRO A 101 10.03 -7.21 25.15
N GLY A 102 9.81 -5.93 24.77
CA GLY A 102 10.69 -4.83 25.12
C GLY A 102 10.67 -3.60 24.21
N ASP A 103 10.19 -3.71 22.96
CA ASP A 103 10.05 -2.55 22.07
C ASP A 103 8.65 -1.92 22.21
N ASP A 104 8.60 -0.59 22.31
CA ASP A 104 7.37 0.20 22.53
C ASP A 104 6.49 0.36 21.26
N GLU A 105 6.85 -0.28 20.13
CA GLU A 105 6.05 -0.25 18.89
C GLU A 105 5.13 -1.49 18.82
N GLU A 106 3.82 -1.26 18.97
CA GLU A 106 2.82 -2.33 18.76
C GLU A 106 2.87 -2.84 17.30
N PRO A 107 2.84 -4.18 17.09
CA PRO A 107 2.66 -4.76 15.77
C PRO A 107 1.45 -4.17 15.06
N ILE A 108 1.60 -3.83 13.78
CA ILE A 108 0.43 -3.47 12.97
C ILE A 108 -0.45 -4.70 12.85
N ASP A 109 -1.68 -4.67 13.37
CA ASP A 109 -2.66 -5.72 13.18
C ASP A 109 -3.00 -5.91 11.68
N HIS A 110 -3.01 -7.15 11.19
CA HIS A 110 -3.44 -7.51 9.83
C HIS A 110 -4.78 -6.85 9.44
N LEU A 111 -5.73 -6.82 10.37
CA LEU A 111 -7.05 -6.19 10.16
C LEU A 111 -6.92 -4.68 10.00
N ARG A 112 -6.09 -4.05 10.83
CA ARG A 112 -5.86 -2.60 10.74
C ARG A 112 -5.15 -2.23 9.43
N LEU A 113 -4.20 -3.05 8.97
CA LEU A 113 -3.54 -2.84 7.68
C LEU A 113 -4.51 -2.98 6.51
N LEU A 114 -5.39 -3.98 6.55
CA LEU A 114 -6.45 -4.13 5.54
C LEU A 114 -7.36 -2.90 5.48
N ASP A 115 -7.76 -2.36 6.63
CA ASP A 115 -8.57 -1.14 6.67
C ASP A 115 -7.82 0.06 6.09
N LEU A 116 -6.52 0.19 6.39
CA LEU A 116 -5.69 1.25 5.82
C LEU A 116 -5.56 1.13 4.30
N LEU A 117 -5.43 -0.09 3.75
CA LEU A 117 -5.43 -0.33 2.30
C LEU A 117 -6.78 0.00 1.67
N ARG A 118 -7.90 -0.26 2.36
CA ARG A 118 -9.24 0.12 1.89
C ARG A 118 -9.41 1.64 1.85
N GLU A 119 -8.92 2.35 2.87
CA GLU A 119 -8.88 3.82 2.92
C GLU A 119 -8.04 4.37 1.76
N LEU A 120 -6.84 3.82 1.54
CA LEU A 120 -5.96 4.18 0.43
C LEU A 120 -6.63 3.96 -0.94
N ARG A 121 -7.31 2.83 -1.12
CA ARG A 121 -8.04 2.51 -2.34
C ARG A 121 -9.14 3.53 -2.62
N ALA A 122 -9.91 3.91 -1.59
CA ALA A 122 -10.96 4.91 -1.71
C ALA A 122 -10.39 6.29 -2.08
N TRP A 123 -9.31 6.70 -1.41
CA TRP A 123 -8.59 7.94 -1.70
C TRP A 123 -8.05 7.95 -3.14
N ALA A 124 -7.35 6.90 -3.58
CA ALA A 124 -6.79 6.84 -4.93
C ALA A 124 -7.88 6.91 -6.02
N ARG A 125 -9.06 6.32 -5.78
CA ARG A 125 -10.22 6.43 -6.69
C ARG A 125 -10.81 7.83 -6.74
N SER A 126 -10.79 8.57 -5.63
CA SER A 126 -11.32 9.94 -5.59
C SER A 126 -10.53 10.90 -6.50
N LEU A 127 -9.26 10.58 -6.79
CA LEU A 127 -8.40 11.37 -7.67
C LEU A 127 -8.67 11.13 -9.17
N ALA A 128 -9.36 10.04 -9.52
CA ALA A 128 -9.57 9.61 -10.91
C ALA A 128 -10.86 10.17 -11.54
N GLY A 129 -11.25 11.40 -11.15
CA GLY A 129 -12.45 12.11 -11.63
C GLY A 129 -12.66 12.04 -13.14
#